data_AF-A0AAW8JJL7-F1
#
_entry.id   AF-A0AAW8JJL7-F1
#
_cell.length_a   1.000
_cell.length_b   1.000
_cell.length_c   1.000
_cell.angle_alpha   90.00
_cell.angle_beta   90.00
_cell.angle_gamma   90.00
#
_symmetry.space_group_name_H-M   'P 1'
#
loop_
_entity.id
_entity.type
_entity.pdbx_description
1 polymer ?
#
loop_
_entity_poly.entity_id
_entity_poly.type
_entity_poly.pdbx_seq_one_letter_code
_entity_poly.pdbx_strand_id
1 'polypeptide(L)'
;MKKMSIILMAVLIQACSNPDQGSKDQQQKKDVPQRYQESYLSADQMPNEKTQYLKMQTQDMPDNQQLIEELDRNLQASNFILESEDDIHTWTLNDCDRNRIIQVEGEGMRRYTVTRTVALPDHPNKYPEFMLLVFEFSNEQDAKNNYKTLNDALLSGGNACNGKSPNMAVVNGNEIYYFTTPKPEYTVFIQQYSDLVENYKVNTGAKPNSN
;
A
#
# COMPACT_ATOMS: atom_id res chain seq x y z
N MET A 1 -38.28 -53.77 -52.91
CA MET A 1 -37.38 -52.60 -52.78
C MET A 1 -37.53 -51.98 -51.39
N LYS A 2 -36.56 -52.24 -50.51
CA LYS A 2 -36.06 -51.38 -49.43
C LYS A 2 -34.95 -52.19 -48.71
N LYS A 3 -33.71 -51.91 -49.09
CA LYS A 3 -32.47 -52.38 -48.45
C LYS A 3 -32.39 -51.65 -47.10
N MET A 4 -32.19 -52.32 -45.95
CA MET A 4 -31.07 -53.14 -45.50
C MET A 4 -29.81 -52.30 -45.19
N SER A 5 -29.28 -52.59 -43.99
CA SER A 5 -27.92 -52.37 -43.50
C SER A 5 -27.64 -51.11 -42.67
N ILE A 6 -27.66 -51.36 -41.35
CA ILE A 6 -26.85 -50.74 -40.32
C ILE A 6 -25.38 -50.75 -40.78
N ILE A 7 -24.76 -49.58 -40.87
CA ILE A 7 -23.30 -49.44 -41.00
C ILE A 7 -22.78 -48.82 -39.70
N LEU A 8 -22.07 -49.66 -38.96
CA LEU A 8 -21.25 -49.35 -37.81
C LEU A 8 -20.05 -48.52 -38.32
N MET A 9 -20.00 -47.22 -38.00
CA MET A 9 -18.83 -46.39 -38.31
C MET A 9 -18.01 -46.23 -37.03
N ALA A 10 -16.95 -47.03 -36.93
CA ALA A 10 -15.90 -46.89 -35.94
C ALA A 10 -15.18 -45.56 -36.18
N VAL A 11 -15.31 -44.62 -35.23
CA VAL A 11 -14.48 -43.42 -35.19
C VAL A 11 -13.19 -43.80 -34.50
N LEU A 12 -12.13 -43.91 -35.30
CA LEU A 12 -10.76 -44.16 -34.89
C LEU A 12 -10.24 -42.98 -34.06
N ILE A 13 -9.78 -43.31 -32.85
CA ILE A 13 -9.04 -42.42 -31.96
C ILE A 13 -7.67 -42.19 -32.61
N GLN A 14 -7.45 -41.03 -33.23
CA GLN A 14 -6.11 -40.58 -33.56
C GLN A 14 -5.54 -39.84 -32.34
N ALA A 15 -4.70 -40.55 -31.60
CA ALA A 15 -3.76 -39.96 -30.67
C ALA A 15 -2.72 -39.16 -31.48
N CYS A 16 -2.84 -37.83 -31.47
CA CYS A 16 -1.74 -36.94 -31.84
C CYS A 16 -0.94 -36.63 -30.58
N SER A 17 0.14 -37.37 -30.39
CA SER A 17 1.28 -36.96 -29.58
C SER A 17 1.89 -35.69 -30.19
N ASN A 18 1.68 -34.54 -29.53
CA ASN A 18 2.47 -33.33 -29.76
C ASN A 18 3.30 -33.04 -28.49
N PRO A 19 4.62 -32.85 -28.61
CA PRO A 19 5.50 -32.59 -27.49
C PRO A 19 5.33 -31.16 -26.97
N ASP A 20 5.55 -31.03 -25.66
CA ASP A 20 5.75 -29.82 -24.87
C ASP A 20 5.76 -28.49 -25.62
N GLN A 21 4.64 -27.76 -25.51
CA GLN A 21 4.68 -26.29 -25.50
C GLN A 21 4.60 -25.84 -24.05
N GLY A 22 5.75 -25.92 -23.38
CA GLY A 22 6.02 -25.18 -22.17
C GLY A 22 5.75 -23.69 -22.41
N SER A 23 4.92 -23.14 -21.53
CA SER A 23 4.76 -21.74 -21.18
C SER A 23 5.73 -20.77 -21.90
N LYS A 24 5.19 -19.95 -22.79
CA LYS A 24 5.78 -18.66 -23.15
C LYS A 24 5.23 -17.57 -22.23
N ASP A 25 5.35 -17.73 -20.92
CA ASP A 25 5.41 -16.59 -20.00
C ASP A 25 6.84 -16.03 -20.02
N GLN A 26 7.23 -15.45 -21.15
CA GLN A 26 8.26 -14.42 -21.09
C GLN A 26 7.61 -13.17 -20.52
N GLN A 27 7.53 -13.14 -19.20
CA GLN A 27 7.45 -11.90 -18.44
C GLN A 27 8.43 -10.90 -19.06
N GLN A 28 7.90 -9.82 -19.60
CA GLN A 28 8.67 -8.63 -19.90
C GLN A 28 9.33 -8.17 -18.59
N LYS A 29 10.56 -8.61 -18.34
CA LYS A 29 11.47 -7.98 -17.39
C LYS A 29 11.69 -6.56 -17.91
N LYS A 30 10.95 -5.59 -17.37
CA LYS A 30 11.36 -4.19 -17.46
C LYS A 30 12.73 -4.07 -16.80
N ASP A 31 13.62 -3.31 -17.42
CA ASP A 31 15.01 -3.09 -17.01
C ASP A 31 15.09 -2.64 -15.54
N VAL A 32 15.26 -3.60 -14.63
CA VAL A 32 15.67 -3.33 -13.25
C VAL A 32 17.17 -3.03 -13.29
N PRO A 33 17.65 -1.86 -12.82
CA PRO A 33 19.06 -1.50 -12.86
C PRO A 33 19.94 -2.62 -12.26
N GLN A 34 21.07 -2.93 -12.87
CA GLN A 34 21.90 -4.10 -12.54
C GLN A 34 22.28 -4.22 -11.05
N ARG A 35 22.35 -3.11 -10.30
CA ARG A 35 22.56 -3.08 -8.83
C ARG A 35 21.49 -3.79 -8.00
N TYR A 36 20.37 -4.12 -8.63
CA TYR A 36 19.18 -4.75 -8.03
C TYR A 36 19.00 -6.19 -8.51
N GLN A 37 19.86 -6.73 -9.39
CA GLN A 37 19.64 -8.06 -9.96
C GLN A 37 20.26 -9.21 -9.14
N GLU A 38 21.05 -8.94 -8.09
CA GLU A 38 21.84 -9.99 -7.42
C GLU A 38 21.64 -10.15 -5.90
N SER A 39 20.78 -9.38 -5.20
CA SER A 39 20.79 -9.42 -3.71
C SER A 39 19.49 -9.27 -2.92
N TYR A 40 18.29 -9.19 -3.51
CA TYR A 40 17.04 -9.16 -2.75
C TYR A 40 16.05 -10.23 -3.22
N LEU A 41 15.18 -10.68 -2.31
CA LEU A 41 14.13 -11.66 -2.62
C LEU A 41 12.95 -10.97 -3.31
N SER A 42 12.34 -11.58 -4.32
CA SER A 42 11.05 -11.07 -4.81
C SER A 42 9.93 -11.40 -3.81
N ALA A 43 8.83 -10.64 -3.86
CA ALA A 43 7.72 -10.81 -2.91
C ALA A 43 7.11 -12.23 -2.91
N ASP A 44 7.13 -12.93 -4.06
CA ASP A 44 6.69 -14.31 -4.23
C ASP A 44 7.66 -15.36 -3.65
N GLN A 45 8.88 -14.96 -3.30
CA GLN A 45 9.86 -15.80 -2.62
C GLN A 45 9.78 -15.69 -1.09
N MET A 46 8.83 -14.90 -0.59
CA MET A 46 8.59 -14.69 0.84
C MET A 46 7.12 -15.04 1.17
N PRO A 47 6.85 -15.67 2.32
CA PRO A 47 7.81 -16.18 3.30
C PRO A 47 8.55 -17.45 2.85
N ASN A 48 9.75 -17.66 3.37
CA ASN A 48 10.54 -18.89 3.28
C ASN A 48 11.15 -19.24 4.64
N GLU A 49 11.93 -20.33 4.72
CA GLU A 49 12.52 -20.84 5.98
C GLU A 49 13.40 -19.83 6.73
N LYS A 50 13.92 -18.80 6.04
CA LYS A 50 14.77 -17.76 6.62
C LYS A 50 14.03 -16.46 6.91
N THR A 51 12.74 -16.37 6.58
CA THR A 51 11.97 -15.15 6.76
C THR A 51 11.79 -14.83 8.24
N GLN A 52 12.17 -13.62 8.63
CA GLN A 52 11.97 -13.12 9.99
C GLN A 52 10.66 -12.35 10.09
N TYR A 53 9.94 -12.52 11.18
CA TYR A 53 8.73 -11.74 11.46
C TYR A 53 9.06 -10.65 12.48
N LEU A 54 8.76 -9.41 12.15
CA LEU A 54 8.90 -8.27 13.03
C LEU A 54 7.52 -7.74 13.37
N LYS A 55 7.19 -7.75 14.66
CA LYS A 55 5.90 -7.26 15.15
C LYS A 55 6.04 -5.83 15.65
N MET A 56 5.14 -4.95 15.21
CA MET A 56 4.93 -3.60 15.71
C MET A 56 3.58 -3.55 16.39
N GLN A 57 3.57 -3.24 17.68
CA GLN A 57 2.33 -3.17 18.45
C GLN A 57 1.82 -1.73 18.49
N THR A 58 0.65 -1.49 17.92
CA THR A 58 -0.07 -0.21 18.05
C THR A 58 -0.92 -0.18 19.32
N GLN A 59 -1.23 1.01 19.81
CA GLN A 59 -2.02 1.24 21.01
C GLN A 59 -3.06 2.32 20.77
N ASP A 60 -4.31 2.04 21.15
CA ASP A 60 -5.37 3.03 21.17
C ASP A 60 -5.05 4.07 22.25
N MET A 61 -4.86 5.31 21.80
CA MET A 61 -4.42 6.46 22.58
C MET A 61 -5.21 7.68 22.07
N PRO A 62 -5.22 8.81 22.80
CA PRO A 62 -5.94 9.99 22.32
C PRO A 62 -5.37 10.49 20.99
N ASP A 63 -6.17 10.37 19.93
CA ASP A 63 -5.89 10.85 18.58
C ASP A 63 -5.26 12.24 18.53
N ASN A 64 -4.37 12.46 17.55
CA ASN A 64 -3.98 13.80 17.13
C ASN A 64 -5.10 14.50 16.35
N GLN A 65 -6.21 14.77 17.03
CA GLN A 65 -7.43 15.31 16.46
C GLN A 65 -7.18 16.64 15.71
N GLN A 66 -6.30 17.50 16.24
CA GLN A 66 -5.99 18.79 15.58
C GLN A 66 -5.32 18.62 14.21
N LEU A 67 -4.45 17.61 14.07
CA LEU A 67 -3.80 17.30 12.80
C LEU A 67 -4.78 16.68 11.81
N ILE A 68 -5.63 15.75 12.26
CA ILE A 68 -6.68 15.15 11.41
C ILE A 68 -7.66 16.22 10.93
N GLU A 69 -8.08 17.13 11.80
CA GLU A 69 -8.96 18.25 11.43
C GLU A 69 -8.28 19.24 10.47
N GLU A 70 -6.98 19.51 10.63
CA GLU A 70 -6.24 20.35 9.68
C GLU A 70 -6.11 19.67 8.31
N LEU A 71 -5.84 18.37 8.30
CA LEU A 71 -5.80 17.57 7.08
C LEU A 71 -7.15 17.58 6.37
N ASP A 72 -8.25 17.33 7.08
CA ASP A 72 -9.61 17.35 6.54
C ASP A 72 -9.97 18.73 5.96
N ARG A 73 -9.66 19.83 6.66
CA ARG A 73 -9.85 21.19 6.11
C ARG A 73 -9.10 21.42 4.80
N ASN A 74 -7.84 20.99 4.73
CA ASN A 74 -7.02 21.16 3.51
C ASN A 74 -7.53 20.27 2.36
N LEU A 75 -8.00 19.07 2.67
CA LEU A 75 -8.65 18.17 1.73
C LEU A 75 -9.92 18.80 1.16
N GLN A 76 -10.81 19.28 2.03
CA GLN A 76 -12.07 19.94 1.63
C GLN A 76 -11.83 21.18 0.76
N ALA A 77 -10.85 22.02 1.11
CA ALA A 77 -10.45 23.16 0.29
C ALA A 77 -10.01 22.77 -1.13
N SER A 78 -9.54 21.53 -1.30
CA SER A 78 -9.12 20.94 -2.58
C SER A 78 -10.20 20.04 -3.22
N ASN A 79 -11.43 20.07 -2.71
CA ASN A 79 -12.58 19.26 -3.11
C ASN A 79 -12.40 17.76 -2.85
N PHE A 80 -11.74 17.39 -1.77
CA PHE A 80 -11.69 16.02 -1.27
C PHE A 80 -12.61 15.85 -0.06
N ILE A 81 -13.05 14.61 0.16
CA ILE A 81 -13.69 14.15 1.40
C ILE A 81 -12.75 13.14 2.07
N LEU A 82 -12.68 13.21 3.40
CA LEU A 82 -12.00 12.23 4.25
C LEU A 82 -13.08 11.41 4.97
N GLU A 83 -13.24 10.16 4.60
CA GLU A 83 -14.23 9.26 5.18
C GLU A 83 -13.54 8.25 6.08
N SER A 84 -13.91 8.22 7.37
CA SER A 84 -13.46 7.19 8.29
C SER A 84 -14.09 5.85 7.91
N GLU A 85 -13.28 4.81 7.85
CA GLU A 85 -13.75 3.43 7.68
C GLU A 85 -13.71 2.68 9.01
N ASP A 86 -14.18 1.42 8.99
CA ASP A 86 -13.96 0.50 10.10
C ASP A 86 -12.46 0.39 10.40
N ASP A 87 -12.13 0.42 11.68
CA ASP A 87 -10.77 0.23 12.17
C ASP A 87 -10.19 -1.09 11.67
N ILE A 88 -8.89 -1.06 11.41
CA ILE A 88 -8.13 -2.23 11.01
C ILE A 88 -7.24 -2.64 12.17
N HIS A 89 -7.09 -3.93 12.44
CA HIS A 89 -6.26 -4.38 13.57
C HIS A 89 -4.93 -4.99 13.14
N THR A 90 -4.72 -5.10 11.82
CA THR A 90 -3.54 -5.73 11.24
C THR A 90 -3.17 -5.08 9.92
N TRP A 91 -1.88 -4.85 9.70
CA TRP A 91 -1.29 -4.47 8.42
C TRP A 91 0.03 -5.20 8.23
N THR A 92 0.41 -5.50 6.99
CA THR A 92 1.63 -6.25 6.71
C THR A 92 2.41 -5.66 5.55
N LEU A 93 3.72 -5.58 5.70
CA LEU A 93 4.67 -5.20 4.65
C LEU A 93 5.82 -6.20 4.58
N ASN A 94 6.30 -6.45 3.38
CA ASN A 94 7.51 -7.22 3.13
C ASN A 94 8.73 -6.29 3.06
N ASP A 95 9.83 -6.71 3.68
CA ASP A 95 11.18 -6.18 3.49
C ASP A 95 11.99 -7.27 2.78
N CYS A 96 11.99 -7.20 1.46
CA CYS A 96 12.62 -8.12 0.53
C CYS A 96 14.16 -8.13 0.63
N ASP A 97 14.75 -7.00 1.03
CA ASP A 97 16.20 -6.82 1.12
C ASP A 97 16.74 -7.53 2.37
N ARG A 98 15.93 -7.56 3.44
CA ARG A 98 16.29 -8.18 4.71
C ARG A 98 15.60 -9.51 4.98
N ASN A 99 14.79 -10.00 4.03
CA ASN A 99 13.92 -11.17 4.19
C ASN A 99 13.08 -11.11 5.47
N ARG A 100 12.34 -10.00 5.66
CA ARG A 100 11.46 -9.80 6.81
C ARG A 100 10.02 -9.53 6.40
N ILE A 101 9.09 -9.98 7.22
CA ILE A 101 7.69 -9.57 7.16
C ILE A 101 7.41 -8.71 8.40
N ILE A 102 7.01 -7.47 8.17
CA ILE A 102 6.60 -6.53 9.21
C ILE A 102 5.10 -6.72 9.40
N GLN A 103 4.70 -7.00 10.64
CA GLN A 103 3.31 -7.11 11.06
C GLN A 103 3.02 -5.95 12.01
N VAL A 104 2.19 -5.01 11.57
CA VAL A 104 1.62 -3.98 12.44
C VAL A 104 0.32 -4.55 12.99
N GLU A 105 0.19 -4.65 14.30
CA GLU A 105 -0.94 -5.29 14.98
C GLU A 105 -1.38 -4.42 16.18
N GLY A 106 -2.68 -4.37 16.47
CA GLY A 106 -3.22 -3.73 17.67
C GLY A 106 -4.47 -2.88 17.44
N GLU A 107 -4.88 -2.16 18.48
CA GLU A 107 -6.11 -1.36 18.49
C GLU A 107 -5.87 0.12 18.11
N GLY A 108 -4.61 0.56 18.05
CA GLY A 108 -4.25 1.94 17.70
C GLY A 108 -4.15 2.18 16.20
N MET A 109 -5.13 1.72 15.42
CA MET A 109 -5.02 1.69 13.96
C MET A 109 -6.31 2.20 13.33
N ARG A 110 -6.21 3.33 12.62
CA ARG A 110 -7.32 3.98 11.96
C ARG A 110 -7.14 3.94 10.44
N ARG A 111 -8.26 3.91 9.72
CA ARG A 111 -8.28 3.91 8.26
C ARG A 111 -9.25 4.94 7.75
N TYR A 112 -8.81 5.67 6.73
CA TYR A 112 -9.61 6.63 6.02
C TYR A 112 -9.50 6.42 4.52
N THR A 113 -10.62 6.58 3.82
CA THR A 113 -10.64 6.75 2.37
C THR A 113 -10.75 8.23 2.03
N VAL A 114 -9.93 8.66 1.09
CA VAL A 114 -9.86 10.04 0.64
C VAL A 114 -10.22 10.12 -0.82
N THR A 115 -11.35 10.75 -1.14
CA THR A 115 -11.89 10.79 -2.50
C THR A 115 -12.13 12.23 -2.94
N ARG A 116 -11.69 12.58 -4.14
CA ARG A 116 -12.03 13.86 -4.75
C ARG A 116 -13.47 13.86 -5.25
N THR A 117 -14.27 14.84 -4.88
CA THR A 117 -15.70 14.94 -5.22
C THR A 117 -15.96 15.50 -6.61
N VAL A 118 -14.95 16.12 -7.23
CA VAL A 118 -15.00 16.64 -8.60
C VAL A 118 -13.90 16.02 -9.47
N ALA A 119 -14.13 15.97 -10.78
CA ALA A 119 -13.14 15.49 -11.74
C ALA A 119 -11.98 16.49 -11.89
N LEU A 120 -10.78 15.99 -12.20
CA LEU A 120 -9.63 16.86 -12.47
C LEU A 120 -9.94 17.82 -13.63
N PRO A 121 -9.53 19.11 -13.56
CA PRO A 121 -9.90 20.13 -14.54
C PRO A 121 -9.67 19.72 -16.00
N ASP A 122 -8.53 19.10 -16.29
CA ASP A 122 -8.12 18.70 -17.65
C ASP A 122 -8.35 17.21 -17.94
N HIS A 123 -8.95 16.48 -17.01
CA HIS A 123 -9.20 15.05 -17.14
C HIS A 123 -10.63 14.71 -16.71
N PRO A 124 -11.62 14.93 -17.60
CA PRO A 124 -12.99 14.53 -17.33
C PRO A 124 -13.02 13.03 -17.02
N ASN A 125 -13.74 12.65 -15.95
CA ASN A 125 -13.83 11.30 -15.40
C ASN A 125 -12.66 10.81 -14.54
N LYS A 126 -11.66 11.63 -14.23
CA LYS A 126 -10.62 11.27 -13.24
C LYS A 126 -10.91 11.91 -11.88
N TYR A 127 -11.20 11.05 -10.92
CA TYR A 127 -11.43 11.40 -9.52
C TYR A 127 -10.31 10.77 -8.69
N PRO A 128 -9.33 11.56 -8.22
CA PRO A 128 -8.30 11.10 -7.32
C PRO A 128 -8.87 10.41 -6.09
N GLU A 129 -8.26 9.29 -5.74
CA GLU A 129 -8.62 8.47 -4.59
C GLU A 129 -7.36 7.86 -3.98
N PHE A 130 -7.27 7.87 -2.66
CA PHE A 130 -6.20 7.23 -1.91
C PHE A 130 -6.68 6.84 -0.51
N MET A 131 -5.95 5.93 0.13
CA MET A 131 -6.17 5.53 1.52
C MET A 131 -5.12 6.18 2.41
N LEU A 132 -5.55 6.56 3.61
CA LEU A 132 -4.70 6.92 4.73
C LEU A 132 -4.90 5.89 5.84
N LEU A 133 -3.81 5.26 6.27
CA LEU A 133 -3.76 4.46 7.49
C LEU A 133 -2.98 5.23 8.54
N VAL A 134 -3.46 5.25 9.77
CA VAL A 134 -2.75 5.85 10.91
C VAL A 134 -2.39 4.73 11.88
N PHE A 135 -1.12 4.61 12.22
CA PHE A 135 -0.60 3.66 13.19
C PHE A 135 -0.13 4.42 14.42
N GLU A 136 -0.80 4.21 15.55
CA GLU A 136 -0.56 4.91 16.78
C GLU A 136 0.25 4.08 17.77
N PHE A 137 1.27 4.71 18.35
CA PHE A 137 2.20 4.09 19.28
C PHE A 137 2.18 4.78 20.64
N SER A 138 2.77 4.12 21.63
CA SER A 138 2.77 4.59 23.01
C SER A 138 3.48 5.94 23.21
N ASN A 139 4.45 6.26 22.34
CA ASN A 139 5.22 7.50 22.39
C ASN A 139 5.90 7.82 21.03
N GLU A 140 6.39 9.05 20.90
CA GLU A 140 7.07 9.56 19.70
C GLU A 140 8.35 8.79 19.34
N GLN A 141 9.10 8.29 20.32
CA GLN A 141 10.32 7.54 20.05
C GLN A 141 10.03 6.18 19.41
N ASP A 142 8.99 5.49 19.88
CA ASP A 142 8.53 4.23 19.29
C ASP A 142 8.02 4.47 17.87
N ALA A 143 7.21 5.51 17.65
CA ALA A 143 6.72 5.88 16.33
C ALA A 143 7.87 6.16 15.36
N LYS A 144 8.90 6.92 15.77
CA LYS A 144 10.09 7.18 14.93
C LYS A 144 10.88 5.91 14.59
N ASN A 145 11.07 5.01 15.56
CA ASN A 145 11.80 3.76 15.35
C ASN A 145 11.05 2.82 14.40
N ASN A 146 9.73 2.71 14.59
CA ASN A 146 8.86 1.90 13.75
C ASN A 146 8.73 2.51 12.34
N TYR A 147 8.66 3.84 12.24
CA TYR A 147 8.67 4.57 10.97
C TYR A 147 9.90 4.24 10.14
N LYS A 148 11.10 4.28 10.74
CA LYS A 148 12.32 3.91 10.03
C LYS A 148 12.23 2.50 9.46
N THR A 149 11.70 1.56 10.23
CA THR A 149 11.57 0.17 9.81
C THR A 149 10.52 -0.01 8.70
N LEU A 150 9.36 0.65 8.80
CA LEU A 150 8.34 0.67 7.75
C LEU A 150 8.85 1.31 6.46
N ASN A 151 9.53 2.45 6.57
CA ASN A 151 10.06 3.17 5.41
C ASN A 151 11.17 2.39 4.71
N ASP A 152 12.07 1.73 5.45
CA ASP A 152 13.06 0.82 4.88
C ASP A 152 12.38 -0.31 4.07
N ALA A 153 11.27 -0.88 4.56
CA ALA A 153 10.53 -1.93 3.87
C ALA A 153 9.77 -1.41 2.63
N LEU A 154 9.23 -0.20 2.68
CA LEU A 154 8.62 0.44 1.51
C LEU A 154 9.62 0.63 0.36
N LEU A 155 10.88 0.97 0.70
CA LEU A 155 11.95 1.18 -0.27
C LEU A 155 12.60 -0.13 -0.76
N SER A 156 12.35 -1.23 -0.07
CA SER A 156 12.95 -2.53 -0.36
C SER A 156 12.59 -3.06 -1.77
N GLY A 157 13.54 -3.77 -2.39
CA GLY A 157 13.41 -4.28 -3.75
C GLY A 157 13.28 -3.17 -4.78
N GLY A 158 13.81 -1.97 -4.49
CA GLY A 158 13.67 -0.79 -5.34
C GLY A 158 12.23 -0.30 -5.47
N ASN A 159 11.49 -0.29 -4.36
CA ASN A 159 10.05 0.04 -4.26
C ASN A 159 9.09 -1.00 -4.87
N ALA A 160 9.58 -2.19 -5.25
CA ALA A 160 8.74 -3.23 -5.88
C ALA A 160 8.30 -4.34 -4.92
N CYS A 161 8.84 -4.38 -3.70
CA CYS A 161 8.59 -5.47 -2.75
C CYS A 161 7.12 -5.56 -2.31
N ASN A 162 6.45 -4.42 -2.15
CA ASN A 162 5.07 -4.32 -1.66
C ASN A 162 4.05 -4.04 -2.78
N GLY A 163 4.34 -4.53 -3.99
CA GLY A 163 3.50 -4.35 -5.17
C GLY A 163 3.81 -3.06 -5.95
N LYS A 164 2.90 -2.69 -6.86
CA LYS A 164 3.06 -1.53 -7.75
C LYS A 164 2.35 -0.26 -7.27
N SER A 165 1.54 -0.38 -6.23
CA SER A 165 0.82 0.76 -5.65
C SER A 165 1.84 1.75 -5.10
N PRO A 166 1.73 3.05 -5.41
CA PRO A 166 2.47 4.07 -4.69
C PRO A 166 2.14 4.01 -3.21
N ASN A 167 3.18 3.98 -2.38
CA ASN A 167 3.07 3.99 -0.93
C ASN A 167 4.07 5.01 -0.38
N MET A 168 3.68 5.69 0.69
CA MET A 168 4.57 6.56 1.45
C MET A 168 4.15 6.56 2.91
N ALA A 169 5.09 6.80 3.80
CA ALA A 169 4.81 7.00 5.20
C ALA A 169 5.51 8.25 5.69
N VAL A 170 4.90 8.92 6.65
CA VAL A 170 5.49 10.01 7.44
C VAL A 170 5.18 9.79 8.92
N VAL A 171 5.94 10.44 9.79
CA VAL A 171 5.75 10.34 11.25
C VAL A 171 5.46 11.72 11.81
N ASN A 172 4.44 11.84 12.67
CA ASN A 172 4.15 13.06 13.43
C ASN A 172 3.71 12.68 14.84
N GLY A 173 4.42 13.17 15.86
CA GLY A 173 4.18 12.77 17.24
C GLY A 173 4.39 11.26 17.44
N ASN A 174 3.44 10.62 18.11
CA ASN A 174 3.40 9.17 18.37
C ASN A 174 2.70 8.36 17.27
N GLU A 175 2.40 8.96 16.11
CA GLU A 175 1.65 8.33 15.03
C GLU A 175 2.47 8.26 13.74
N ILE A 176 2.25 7.20 12.97
CA ILE A 176 2.75 7.03 11.60
C ILE A 176 1.56 7.13 10.66
N TYR A 177 1.69 7.95 9.63
CA TYR A 177 0.67 8.17 8.61
C TYR A 177 1.13 7.51 7.32
N TYR A 178 0.45 6.44 6.92
CA TYR A 178 0.75 5.64 5.74
C TYR A 178 -0.27 5.96 4.65
N PHE A 179 0.20 6.51 3.54
CA PHE A 179 -0.62 6.85 2.39
C PHE A 179 -0.38 5.86 1.26
N THR A 180 -1.45 5.43 0.61
CA THR A 180 -1.36 4.56 -0.56
C THR A 180 -2.48 4.82 -1.55
N THR A 181 -2.22 4.58 -2.83
CA THR A 181 -3.24 4.67 -3.87
C THR A 181 -3.10 3.50 -4.84
N PRO A 182 -4.20 2.94 -5.38
CA PRO A 182 -4.10 1.92 -6.42
C PRO A 182 -3.62 2.47 -7.78
N LYS A 183 -3.63 3.80 -7.96
CA LYS A 183 -3.40 4.47 -9.26
C LYS A 183 -2.15 5.35 -9.22
N PRO A 184 -1.07 4.99 -9.95
CA PRO A 184 0.17 5.76 -9.99
C PRO A 184 0.01 7.23 -10.37
N GLU A 185 -0.98 7.58 -11.20
CA GLU A 185 -1.25 8.98 -11.55
C GLU A 185 -1.69 9.85 -10.35
N TYR A 186 -2.10 9.25 -9.24
CA TYR A 186 -2.54 9.96 -8.04
C TYR A 186 -1.45 10.09 -6.98
N THR A 187 -0.21 9.65 -7.26
CA THR A 187 0.94 9.80 -6.35
C THR A 187 1.16 11.24 -5.90
N VAL A 188 0.87 12.22 -6.78
CA VAL A 188 1.07 13.65 -6.46
C VAL A 188 0.20 14.10 -5.27
N PHE A 189 -1.00 13.53 -5.13
CA PHE A 189 -1.92 13.90 -4.05
C PHE A 189 -1.48 13.30 -2.73
N ILE A 190 -1.10 12.01 -2.71
CA ILE A 190 -0.57 11.42 -1.48
C ILE A 190 0.71 12.13 -1.03
N GLN A 191 1.59 12.55 -1.96
CA GLN A 191 2.78 13.34 -1.61
C GLN A 191 2.42 14.69 -1.00
N GLN A 192 1.49 15.42 -1.62
CA GLN A 192 1.06 16.72 -1.12
C GLN A 192 0.54 16.62 0.33
N TYR A 193 -0.29 15.63 0.63
CA TYR A 193 -0.89 15.49 1.95
C TYR A 193 0.04 14.83 2.97
N SER A 194 0.98 13.97 2.54
CA SER A 194 2.04 13.48 3.42
C SER A 194 2.96 14.61 3.86
N ASP A 195 3.32 15.52 2.95
CA ASP A 195 4.15 16.69 3.27
C ASP A 195 3.45 17.62 4.27
N LEU A 196 2.14 17.81 4.12
CA LEU A 196 1.33 18.56 5.09
C LEU A 196 1.40 17.93 6.48
N VAL A 197 1.20 16.60 6.56
CA VAL A 197 1.22 15.86 7.82
C VAL A 197 2.61 15.90 8.47
N GLU A 198 3.68 15.67 7.72
CA GLU A 198 5.05 15.67 8.25
C GLU A 198 5.44 17.05 8.83
N ASN A 199 5.03 18.12 8.14
CA ASN A 199 5.40 19.48 8.51
C ASN A 199 4.45 20.13 9.52
N TYR A 200 3.33 19.50 9.84
CA TYR A 200 2.39 20.04 10.82
C TYR A 200 3.05 20.19 12.20
N LYS A 201 2.89 21.39 12.78
CA LYS A 201 3.26 21.72 14.15
C LYS A 201 2.03 22.25 14.84
N VAL A 202 1.73 21.72 16.02
CA VAL A 202 0.70 22.27 16.88
C VAL A 202 1.09 23.70 17.21
N ASN A 203 0.31 24.67 16.74
CA ASN A 203 0.45 26.05 17.18
C ASN A 203 -0.01 26.11 18.64
N THR A 204 0.91 25.90 19.57
CA THR A 204 0.68 26.22 20.97
C THR A 204 0.56 27.74 21.06
N GLY A 205 -0.67 28.25 20.96
CA GLY A 205 -0.94 29.68 21.03
C GLY A 205 -0.18 30.30 22.19
N ALA A 206 0.60 31.35 21.89
CA ALA A 206 1.15 32.22 22.91
C ALA A 206 0.02 32.60 23.87
N LYS A 207 0.22 32.32 25.17
CA LYS A 207 -0.70 32.79 26.21
C LYS A 207 -0.95 34.28 25.98
N PRO A 208 -2.21 34.75 25.96
CA PRO A 208 -2.45 36.18 26.01
C PRO A 208 -1.81 36.69 27.30
N ASN A 209 -0.87 37.63 27.16
CA ASN A 209 -0.33 38.36 28.30
C ASN A 209 -1.50 39.11 28.95
N SER A 210 -2.00 38.57 30.05
CA SER A 210 -2.84 39.31 30.99
C SER A 210 -1.94 40.32 31.70
N ASN A 211 -2.00 41.58 31.26
CA ASN A 211 -1.64 42.73 32.08
C ASN A 211 -2.87 43.23 32.84
#